data_AF-A0A656D979-F1
#
_entry.id   AF-A0A656D979-F1
#
_cell.length_a   1.000
_cell.length_b   1.000
_cell.length_c   1.000
_cell.angle_alpha   90.00
_cell.angle_beta   90.00
_cell.angle_gamma   90.00
#
_symmetry.space_group_name_H-M   'P 1'
#
loop_
_entity.id
_entity.type
_entity.pdbx_description
1 polymer ?
#
loop_
_entity_poly.entity_id
_entity_poly.type
_entity_poly.pdbx_seq_one_letter_code
_entity_poly.pdbx_strand_id
1 'polypeptide(L)'
;MFVGLTMGDHSKSGINLMFNTGTVVGVSCNIYGAGLPPKFIPSFSWGGAEDGFVTYRIDKAIEVAKRVMARRKVQFTEVDEKLFRKVFELTQEERERNGVKD
;
A
#
# COMPACT_ATOMS: atom_id res chain seq x y z
N MET A 1 -2.51 24.88 -3.77
CA MET A 1 -1.86 24.09 -2.71
C MET A 1 -0.76 23.26 -3.35
N PHE A 2 0.49 23.35 -2.89
CA PHE A 2 1.57 22.47 -3.33
C PHE A 2 1.71 21.34 -2.30
N VAL A 3 1.72 20.08 -2.75
CA VAL A 3 1.79 18.90 -1.87
C VAL A 3 2.94 18.00 -2.33
N GLY A 4 3.74 17.53 -1.36
CA GLY A 4 4.84 16.59 -1.59
C GLY A 4 4.34 15.15 -1.75
N LEU A 5 5.15 14.18 -1.34
CA LEU A 5 4.72 12.78 -1.24
C LEU A 5 3.73 12.62 -0.08
N THR A 6 2.61 11.92 -0.33
CA THR A 6 1.71 11.43 0.72
C THR A 6 1.70 9.91 0.69
N MET A 7 1.91 9.28 1.84
CA MET A 7 1.98 7.82 1.95
C MET A 7 1.07 7.31 3.05
N GLY A 8 0.16 6.41 2.66
CA GLY A 8 -0.78 5.76 3.55
C GLY A 8 -0.09 4.88 4.60
N ASP A 9 -0.84 4.59 5.65
CA ASP A 9 -0.42 3.71 6.74
C ASP A 9 -0.12 2.30 6.23
N HIS A 10 0.78 1.62 6.94
CA HIS A 10 1.24 0.28 6.61
C HIS A 10 1.81 0.12 5.20
N SER A 11 2.08 1.19 4.47
CA SER A 11 2.82 1.13 3.21
C SER A 11 4.32 1.07 3.47
N LYS A 12 5.07 0.41 2.57
CA LYS A 12 6.52 0.27 2.64
C LYS A 12 7.12 0.56 1.27
N SER A 13 8.29 1.20 1.28
CA SER A 13 9.12 1.39 0.11
C SER A 13 10.34 0.47 0.18
N GLY A 14 10.81 0.07 -1.00
CA GLY A 14 12.10 -0.57 -1.18
C GLY A 14 13.25 0.39 -0.86
N ILE A 15 14.41 -0.20 -0.65
CA ILE A 15 15.65 0.55 -0.47
C ILE A 15 15.98 1.28 -1.78
N ASN A 16 16.37 2.55 -1.68
CA ASN A 16 16.74 3.39 -2.82
C ASN A 16 15.62 3.58 -3.87
N LEU A 17 14.35 3.47 -3.45
CA LEU A 17 13.22 3.77 -4.32
C LEU A 17 13.08 5.29 -4.51
N MET A 18 12.79 5.71 -5.73
CA MET A 18 12.54 7.12 -6.06
C MET A 18 11.03 7.37 -6.11
N PHE A 19 10.60 8.52 -5.58
CA PHE A 19 9.22 8.99 -5.70
C PHE A 19 9.18 10.34 -6.42
N ASN A 20 8.20 10.52 -7.31
CA ASN A 20 7.91 11.84 -7.85
C ASN A 20 7.25 12.72 -6.78
N THR A 21 7.48 14.03 -6.84
CA THR A 21 6.71 15.01 -6.04
C THR A 21 5.21 14.86 -6.34
N GLY A 22 4.39 14.93 -5.31
CA GLY A 22 2.94 14.78 -5.44
C GLY A 22 2.48 13.32 -5.59
N THR A 23 3.37 12.33 -5.45
CA THR A 23 2.95 10.92 -5.47
C THR A 23 2.05 10.65 -4.27
N VAL A 24 0.91 10.00 -4.51
CA VAL A 24 -0.04 9.56 -3.49
C VAL A 24 0.00 8.04 -3.45
N VAL A 25 0.45 7.51 -2.31
CA VAL A 25 0.49 6.07 -2.05
C VAL A 25 -0.64 5.73 -1.09
N GLY A 26 -1.46 4.75 -1.48
CA GLY A 26 -2.54 4.22 -0.65
C GLY A 26 -2.07 3.45 0.58
N VAL A 27 -3.01 2.76 1.22
CA VAL A 27 -2.79 1.98 2.44
C VAL A 27 -2.20 0.61 2.09
N SER A 28 -1.30 0.11 2.92
CA SER A 28 -0.74 -1.24 2.81
C SER A 28 -0.11 -1.58 1.44
N CYS A 29 0.54 -0.62 0.80
CA CYS A 29 1.30 -0.85 -0.43
C CYS A 29 2.71 -1.39 -0.12
N ASN A 30 3.25 -2.22 -1.01
CA ASN A 30 4.66 -2.58 -0.99
C ASN A 30 5.28 -2.22 -2.34
N ILE A 31 6.11 -1.19 -2.35
CA ILE A 31 6.63 -0.58 -3.56
C ILE A 31 8.12 -0.86 -3.63
N TYR A 32 8.60 -1.51 -4.68
CA TYR A 32 10.01 -1.87 -4.85
C TYR A 32 10.39 -1.81 -6.34
N GLY A 33 11.64 -2.15 -6.65
CA GLY A 33 12.18 -2.08 -8.01
C GLY A 33 12.75 -0.70 -8.35
N ALA A 34 13.25 -0.57 -9.58
CA ALA A 34 13.81 0.68 -10.06
C ALA A 34 12.76 1.53 -10.80
N GLY A 35 13.16 2.77 -11.13
CA GLY A 35 12.33 3.72 -11.86
C GLY A 35 11.43 4.57 -10.96
N LEU A 36 10.53 5.33 -11.63
CA LEU A 36 9.60 6.24 -10.97
C LEU A 36 8.19 5.62 -11.00
N PRO A 37 7.58 5.34 -9.83
CA PRO A 37 6.22 4.84 -9.78
C PRO A 37 5.21 5.88 -10.30
N PRO A 38 3.99 5.45 -10.67
CA PRO A 38 2.92 6.36 -11.08
C PRO A 38 2.59 7.36 -9.97
N LYS A 39 1.99 8.50 -10.35
CA LYS A 39 1.58 9.54 -9.40
C LYS A 39 0.58 9.05 -8.35
N PHE A 40 -0.21 8.03 -8.65
CA PHE A 40 -1.13 7.41 -7.72
C PHE A 40 -0.87 5.91 -7.69
N ILE A 41 -0.71 5.37 -6.48
CA ILE A 41 -0.54 3.93 -6.23
C ILE A 41 -1.72 3.50 -5.34
N PRO A 42 -2.69 2.73 -5.87
CA PRO A 42 -3.88 2.33 -5.13
C PRO A 42 -3.56 1.53 -3.87
N SER A 43 -4.46 1.56 -2.89
CA SER A 43 -4.32 0.76 -1.67
C SER A 43 -4.20 -0.73 -1.99
N PHE A 44 -3.37 -1.43 -1.21
CA PHE A 44 -3.06 -2.85 -1.39
C PHE A 44 -2.40 -3.17 -2.74
N SER A 45 -1.50 -2.30 -3.21
CA SER A 45 -0.66 -2.59 -4.37
C SER A 45 0.69 -3.17 -3.96
N TRP A 46 1.15 -4.21 -4.65
CA TRP A 46 2.45 -4.85 -4.44
C TRP A 46 3.22 -4.89 -5.76
N GLY A 47 4.36 -4.22 -5.84
CA GLY A 47 5.11 -4.16 -7.10
C GLY A 47 5.95 -2.90 -7.29
N GLY A 48 6.22 -2.57 -8.55
CA GLY A 48 7.14 -1.52 -8.93
C GLY A 48 6.87 -0.96 -10.33
N ALA A 49 7.61 0.08 -10.72
CA ALA A 49 7.44 0.69 -12.05
C ALA A 49 7.83 -0.28 -13.19
N GLU A 50 8.82 -1.14 -12.97
CA GLU A 50 9.30 -2.12 -13.96
C GLU A 50 8.37 -3.32 -14.11
N ASP A 51 7.98 -3.95 -12.99
CA ASP A 51 7.18 -5.18 -12.99
C ASP A 51 5.66 -4.94 -13.04
N GLY A 52 5.24 -3.69 -12.86
CA GLY A 52 3.85 -3.32 -12.59
C GLY A 52 3.42 -3.69 -11.17
N PHE A 53 2.13 -3.54 -10.90
CA PHE A 53 1.54 -3.81 -9.59
C PHE A 53 0.57 -5.00 -9.65
N VAL A 54 0.58 -5.79 -8.59
CA VAL A 54 -0.41 -6.84 -8.31
C VAL A 54 -1.13 -6.57 -6.99
N THR A 55 -2.31 -7.13 -6.81
CA THR A 55 -3.13 -6.98 -5.61
C THR A 55 -2.43 -7.67 -4.45
N TYR A 56 -2.12 -6.90 -3.41
CA TYR A 56 -1.54 -7.44 -2.21
C TYR A 56 -2.56 -8.26 -1.44
N ARG A 57 -2.26 -9.54 -1.23
CA ARG A 57 -3.11 -10.47 -0.48
C ARG A 57 -3.47 -9.92 0.89
N ILE A 58 -4.77 -9.68 1.11
CA ILE A 58 -5.29 -9.04 2.32
C ILE A 58 -4.88 -9.76 3.62
N ASP A 59 -4.91 -11.10 3.64
CA ASP A 59 -4.53 -11.85 4.84
C ASP A 59 -3.04 -11.69 5.16
N LYS A 60 -2.19 -11.54 4.13
CA LYS A 60 -0.76 -11.22 4.33
C LYS A 60 -0.55 -9.78 4.78
N ALA A 61 -1.34 -8.83 4.28
CA ALA A 61 -1.31 -7.46 4.77
C ALA A 61 -1.65 -7.38 6.26
N ILE A 62 -2.70 -8.06 6.69
CA ILE A 62 -3.13 -8.18 8.10
C ILE A 62 -2.06 -8.87 8.94
N GLU A 63 -1.48 -9.98 8.46
CA GLU A 63 -0.40 -10.69 9.15
C GLU A 63 0.81 -9.77 9.41
N VAL A 64 1.21 -8.99 8.41
CA VAL A 64 2.30 -8.01 8.54
C VAL A 64 1.92 -6.86 9.47
N ALA A 65 0.68 -6.35 9.39
CA ALA A 65 0.20 -5.30 10.29
C ALA A 65 0.24 -5.74 11.75
N LYS A 66 -0.26 -6.95 12.06
CA LYS A 66 -0.18 -7.60 13.38
C LYS A 66 1.26 -7.63 13.90
N ARG A 67 2.21 -8.11 13.09
CA ARG A 67 3.64 -8.17 13.46
C ARG A 67 4.25 -6.78 13.70
N VAL A 68 3.95 -5.82 12.84
CA VAL A 68 4.51 -4.45 12.90
C VAL A 68 3.96 -3.65 14.08
N MET A 69 2.69 -3.83 14.43
CA MET A 69 2.08 -3.20 15.61
C MET A 69 2.59 -3.82 16.92
N ALA A 70 2.69 -5.16 16.98
CA ALA A 70 3.22 -5.86 18.14
C ALA A 70 4.64 -5.43 18.51
N ARG A 71 5.51 -5.15 17.52
CA ARG A 71 6.86 -4.58 17.74
C ARG A 71 6.86 -3.25 18.49
N ARG A 72 5.77 -2.48 18.40
CA ARG A 72 5.57 -1.21 19.10
C ARG A 72 4.72 -1.36 20.37
N LYS A 73 4.47 -2.60 20.81
CA LYS A 73 3.59 -2.95 21.93
C LYS A 73 2.15 -2.44 21.73
N VAL A 74 1.72 -2.33 20.47
CA VAL A 74 0.34 -1.99 20.11
C VAL A 74 -0.40 -3.28 19.74
N GLN A 75 -1.54 -3.51 20.38
CA GLN A 75 -2.38 -4.66 20.08
C GLN A 75 -3.14 -4.42 18.77
N PHE A 76 -3.10 -5.41 17.87
CA PHE A 76 -3.97 -5.45 16.70
C PHE A 76 -5.28 -6.14 17.11
N THR A 77 -6.40 -5.43 16.92
CA THR A 77 -7.72 -5.84 17.39
C THR A 77 -8.58 -6.42 16.25
N GLU A 78 -9.74 -6.98 16.61
CA GLU A 78 -10.73 -7.39 15.61
C GLU A 78 -11.32 -6.21 14.82
N VAL A 79 -11.37 -5.02 15.44
CA VAL A 79 -11.83 -3.79 14.76
C VAL A 79 -10.83 -3.42 13.67
N ASP A 80 -9.53 -3.52 13.95
CA ASP A 80 -8.48 -3.28 12.95
C ASP A 80 -8.59 -4.27 11.80
N GLU A 81 -8.86 -5.56 12.08
CA GLU A 81 -9.05 -6.56 11.02
C GLU A 81 -10.23 -6.22 10.11
N LYS A 82 -11.38 -5.85 10.71
CA LYS A 82 -12.57 -5.44 9.97
C LYS A 82 -12.30 -4.18 9.14
N LEU A 83 -11.54 -3.23 9.68
CA LEU A 83 -11.14 -2.02 8.96
C LEU A 83 -10.29 -2.37 7.73
N PHE A 84 -9.26 -3.19 7.89
CA PHE A 84 -8.39 -3.61 6.78
C PHE A 84 -9.20 -4.27 5.67
N ARG A 85 -10.08 -5.22 6.02
CA ARG A 85 -10.94 -5.90 5.03
C ARG A 85 -11.93 -4.93 4.37
N LYS A 86 -12.49 -3.99 5.13
CA LYS A 86 -13.42 -3.01 4.56
C LYS A 86 -12.73 -2.04 3.61
N VAL A 87 -11.55 -1.53 3.96
CA VAL A 87 -10.76 -0.66 3.07
C VAL A 87 -10.32 -1.44 1.82
N PHE A 88 -9.95 -2.71 1.96
CA PHE A 88 -9.61 -3.57 0.82
C PHE A 88 -10.76 -3.66 -0.19
N GLU A 89 -11.98 -3.92 0.29
CA GLU A 89 -13.21 -3.93 -0.51
C GLU A 89 -13.48 -2.55 -1.15
N LEU A 90 -13.49 -1.48 -0.36
CA LEU A 90 -13.83 -0.12 -0.83
C LEU A 90 -12.85 0.43 -1.89
N THR A 91 -11.61 -0.04 -1.89
CA THR A 91 -10.56 0.43 -2.81
C THR A 91 -10.39 -0.49 -4.03
N GLN A 92 -11.28 -1.45 -4.23
CA GLN A 92 -11.22 -2.38 -5.35
C GLN A 92 -11.29 -1.68 -6.72
N GLU A 93 -12.25 -0.78 -6.92
CA GLU A 93 -12.37 -0.04 -8.18
C GLU A 93 -11.13 0.80 -8.50
N GLU A 94 -10.44 1.31 -7.47
CA GLU A 94 -9.20 2.05 -7.66
C GLU A 94 -8.07 1.15 -8.17
N ARG A 95 -7.97 -0.09 -7.67
CA ARG A 95 -7.00 -1.08 -8.15
C ARG A 95 -7.26 -1.45 -9.60
N GLU A 96 -8.52 -1.78 -9.93
CA GLU A 96 -8.95 -2.15 -11.27
C GLU A 96 -8.68 -1.02 -12.29
N ARG A 97 -9.11 0.21 -11.98
CA ARG A 97 -8.93 1.38 -12.85
C ARG A 97 -7.46 1.72 -13.13
N ASN A 98 -6.56 1.39 -12.21
CA ASN A 98 -5.13 1.68 -12.33
C ASN A 98 -4.31 0.45 -12.80
N GLY A 99 -4.96 -0.61 -13.28
CA GLY A 99 -4.30 -1.76 -13.89
C GLY A 99 -3.50 -2.62 -12.89
N VAL A 100 -3.87 -2.60 -11.62
CA VAL A 100 -3.34 -3.53 -10.62
C VAL A 100 -3.93 -4.92 -10.93
N LYS A 101 -3.06 -5.89 -11.19
CA LYS A 101 -3.48 -7.27 -11.52
C LYS A 101 -3.90 -8.01 -10.25
N ASP A 102 -4.89 -8.90 -10.32
CA ASP A 102 -5.28 -9.73 -9.18
C ASP A 102 -4.25 -10.79 -8.79
#